data_AF-A0A352FKJ8-F1
#
_entry.id   AF-A0A352FKJ8-F1
#
_cell.length_a   1.000
_cell.length_b   1.000
_cell.length_c   1.000
_cell.angle_alpha   90.00
_cell.angle_beta   90.00
_cell.angle_gamma   90.00
#
_symmetry.space_group_name_H-M   'P 1'
#
loop_
_entity.id
_entity.type
_entity.pdbx_description
1 polymer ?
#
loop_
_entity_poly.entity_id
_entity_poly.type
_entity_poly.pdbx_seq_one_letter_code
_entity_poly.pdbx_strand_id
1 'polypeptide(L)'
;MMMNPRITRGALALFLLIAAGLACGSGTTTSETDKANKLVDEGNAAVQDAKKFVADAEAKKTQMMQTDVRRLAEARVTAAESIAAYDRAAEKCKAAAQKYDEASRLQINDKFKEYLMLKVKEYNKRGEMIETAKGTPQALIESTNRSSFIIRANSNNSKVDQLYKEAEDIGSQADKLQKDNPNIFKS
;
A
#
# COMPACT_ATOMS: atom_id res chain seq x y z
N MET A 1 25.05 9.76 23.65
CA MET A 1 24.14 8.61 23.44
C MET A 1 23.89 8.50 21.93
N MET A 2 24.59 7.58 21.27
CA MET A 2 24.62 7.43 19.81
C MET A 2 23.27 6.89 19.31
N MET A 3 22.61 7.64 18.43
CA MET A 3 21.52 7.13 17.61
C MET A 3 22.11 6.24 16.52
N ASN A 4 21.66 4.99 16.47
CA ASN A 4 22.07 4.00 15.49
C ASN A 4 21.48 4.37 14.10
N PRO A 5 22.30 4.65 13.06
CA PRO A 5 21.81 5.13 11.76
C PRO A 5 21.51 3.95 10.81
N ARG A 6 20.73 2.96 11.25
CA ARG A 6 20.48 1.72 10.50
C ARG A 6 19.01 1.46 10.12
N ILE A 7 18.18 2.50 10.01
CA ILE A 7 16.75 2.34 9.64
C ILE A 7 16.37 3.19 8.41
N THR A 8 17.31 3.51 7.51
CA THR A 8 17.04 4.38 6.35
C THR A 8 17.27 3.76 4.98
N ARG A 9 17.42 2.44 4.88
CA ARG A 9 17.67 1.77 3.59
C ARG A 9 17.03 0.39 3.55
N GLY A 10 15.74 0.31 3.23
CA GLY A 10 15.09 -1.00 3.13
C GLY A 10 13.68 -1.06 2.58
N ALA A 11 13.15 -0.01 1.94
CA ALA A 11 11.77 -0.01 1.43
C ALA A 11 11.66 0.38 -0.04
N LEU A 12 12.61 -0.07 -0.87
CA LEU A 12 12.50 0.02 -2.32
C LEU A 12 12.77 -1.36 -2.95
N ALA A 13 11.93 -2.34 -2.62
CA ALA A 13 11.90 -3.59 -3.35
C ALA A 13 11.07 -3.39 -4.63
N LEU A 14 11.82 -3.29 -5.72
CA LEU A 14 11.39 -3.17 -7.09
C LEU A 14 10.63 -4.43 -7.53
N PHE A 15 9.31 -4.34 -7.70
CA PHE A 15 8.56 -5.31 -8.52
C PHE A 15 7.93 -4.57 -9.70
N LEU A 16 8.75 -4.42 -10.74
CA LEU A 16 8.34 -4.14 -12.10
C LEU A 16 8.04 -5.49 -12.77
N LEU A 17 6.81 -5.66 -13.23
CA LEU A 17 6.44 -6.18 -14.56
C LEU A 17 4.92 -6.43 -14.58
N ILE A 18 4.15 -5.41 -14.96
CA ILE A 18 2.81 -5.65 -15.52
C ILE A 18 2.97 -5.50 -17.02
N ALA A 19 3.12 -6.63 -17.70
CA ALA A 19 3.12 -6.69 -19.15
C ALA A 19 1.67 -6.59 -19.63
N ALA A 20 1.33 -5.43 -20.18
CA ALA A 20 0.14 -5.23 -20.98
C ALA A 20 0.29 -6.00 -22.31
N GLY A 21 -0.72 -6.78 -22.68
CA GLY A 21 -0.73 -7.49 -23.95
C GLY A 21 -2.04 -8.21 -24.20
N LEU A 22 -3.11 -7.48 -24.46
CA LEU A 22 -4.40 -8.02 -24.92
C LEU A 22 -4.27 -8.52 -26.36
N ALA A 23 -4.51 -9.82 -26.64
CA ALA A 23 -5.00 -10.24 -27.96
C ALA A 23 -5.70 -11.63 -27.98
N CYS A 24 -7.02 -11.56 -28.20
CA CYS A 24 -7.87 -12.45 -29.00
C CYS A 24 -8.03 -13.94 -28.64
N GLY A 25 -9.20 -14.27 -28.09
CA GLY A 25 -9.76 -15.63 -28.13
C GLY A 25 -11.28 -15.65 -27.88
N SER A 26 -12.05 -15.86 -28.93
CA SER A 26 -13.52 -15.87 -29.00
C SER A 26 -14.23 -16.82 -28.01
N GLY A 27 -15.22 -16.29 -27.30
CA GLY A 27 -16.23 -17.00 -26.52
C GLY A 27 -16.93 -15.98 -25.64
N THR A 28 -18.22 -16.12 -25.34
CA THR A 28 -19.03 -15.14 -24.56
C THR A 28 -18.45 -14.74 -23.18
N THR A 29 -17.38 -15.39 -22.73
CA THR A 29 -16.50 -15.05 -21.61
C THR A 29 -15.51 -13.90 -21.87
N THR A 30 -15.27 -13.48 -23.13
CA THR A 30 -14.35 -12.38 -23.45
C THR A 30 -14.82 -11.05 -22.88
N SER A 31 -16.12 -10.74 -22.96
CA SER A 31 -16.64 -9.46 -22.47
C SER A 31 -16.48 -9.27 -20.95
N GLU A 32 -16.79 -10.29 -20.15
CA GLU A 32 -16.64 -10.22 -18.69
C GLU A 32 -15.16 -10.26 -18.26
N THR A 33 -14.33 -11.01 -18.99
CA THR A 33 -12.88 -11.04 -18.76
C THR A 33 -12.23 -9.70 -19.11
N ASP A 34 -12.62 -9.07 -20.22
CA ASP A 34 -12.14 -7.74 -20.62
C ASP A 34 -12.56 -6.67 -19.60
N LYS A 35 -13.80 -6.75 -19.10
CA LYS A 35 -14.27 -5.88 -17.99
C LYS A 35 -13.45 -6.10 -16.71
N ALA A 36 -13.20 -7.35 -16.34
CA ALA A 36 -12.37 -7.68 -15.19
C ALA A 36 -10.96 -7.10 -15.34
N ASN A 37 -10.36 -7.25 -16.53
CA ASN A 37 -9.04 -6.68 -16.84
C ASN A 37 -9.03 -5.16 -16.73
N LYS A 38 -10.06 -4.47 -17.23
CA LYS A 38 -10.19 -3.02 -17.07
C LYS A 38 -10.28 -2.61 -15.60
N LEU A 39 -11.06 -3.32 -14.79
CA LEU A 39 -11.14 -3.07 -13.35
C LEU A 39 -9.80 -3.34 -12.66
N VAL A 40 -9.07 -4.37 -13.08
CA VAL A 40 -7.70 -4.64 -12.61
C VAL A 40 -6.76 -3.50 -12.96
N ASP A 41 -6.83 -2.95 -14.17
CA ASP A 41 -6.02 -1.80 -14.58
C ASP A 41 -6.35 -0.54 -13.77
N GLU A 42 -7.63 -0.27 -13.51
CA GLU A 42 -8.08 0.81 -12.63
C GLU A 42 -7.57 0.61 -11.19
N GLY A 43 -7.65 -0.63 -10.69
CA GLY A 43 -7.10 -1.02 -9.39
C GLY A 43 -5.59 -0.79 -9.32
N ASN A 44 -4.85 -1.23 -10.34
CA ASN A 44 -3.41 -1.05 -10.47
C ASN A 44 -3.03 0.42 -10.56
N ALA A 45 -3.80 1.25 -11.27
CA ALA A 45 -3.58 2.70 -11.30
C ALA A 45 -3.74 3.33 -9.90
N ALA A 46 -4.77 2.92 -9.15
CA ALA A 46 -4.95 3.34 -7.76
C ALA A 46 -3.77 2.90 -6.87
N VAL A 47 -3.23 1.70 -7.07
CA VAL A 47 -2.02 1.24 -6.38
C VAL A 47 -0.82 2.14 -6.67
N GLN A 48 -0.61 2.54 -7.93
CA GLN A 48 0.49 3.44 -8.29
C GLN A 48 0.33 4.81 -7.63
N ASP A 49 -0.89 5.32 -7.53
CA ASP A 49 -1.17 6.55 -6.80
C ASP A 49 -0.93 6.39 -5.29
N ALA A 50 -1.37 5.28 -4.69
CA ALA A 50 -1.09 4.99 -3.28
C ALA A 50 0.42 5.03 -3.00
N LYS A 51 1.23 4.42 -3.87
CA LYS A 51 2.71 4.43 -3.76
C LYS A 51 3.29 5.84 -3.81
N LYS A 52 2.79 6.72 -4.69
CA LYS A 52 3.22 8.13 -4.74
C LYS A 52 2.92 8.85 -3.43
N PHE A 53 1.71 8.67 -2.90
CA PHE A 53 1.30 9.29 -1.64
C PHE A 53 2.05 8.74 -0.43
N VAL A 54 2.34 7.44 -0.38
CA VAL A 54 3.22 6.86 0.66
C VAL A 54 4.62 7.46 0.58
N ALA A 55 5.21 7.54 -0.62
CA ALA A 55 6.55 8.13 -0.79
C ALA A 55 6.59 9.59 -0.33
N ASP A 56 5.56 10.37 -0.67
CA ASP A 56 5.40 11.75 -0.21
C ASP A 56 5.23 11.85 1.32
N ALA A 57 4.38 11.00 1.90
CA ALA A 57 4.15 10.94 3.34
C ALA A 57 5.43 10.59 4.11
N GLU A 58 6.20 9.61 3.61
CA GLU A 58 7.49 9.18 4.19
C GLU A 58 8.58 10.24 4.06
N ALA A 59 8.63 10.96 2.93
CA ALA A 59 9.54 12.09 2.76
C ALA A 59 9.24 13.20 3.78
N LYS A 60 7.96 13.55 3.95
CA LYS A 60 7.52 14.53 4.95
C LYS A 60 7.75 14.05 6.39
N LYS A 61 7.48 12.78 6.69
CA LYS A 61 7.81 12.17 7.99
C LYS A 61 9.31 12.26 8.27
N THR A 62 10.15 12.00 7.28
CA THR A 62 11.60 12.11 7.42
C THR A 62 12.03 13.55 7.67
N GLN A 63 11.48 14.50 6.92
CA GLN A 63 11.73 15.93 7.13
C GLN A 63 11.31 16.36 8.54
N MET A 64 10.11 15.99 8.98
CA MET A 64 9.60 16.22 10.33
C MET A 64 10.58 15.72 11.40
N MET A 65 11.13 14.51 11.23
CA MET A 65 12.09 13.90 12.18
C MET A 65 13.46 14.57 12.17
N GLN A 66 13.83 15.26 11.09
CA GLN A 66 15.09 15.99 10.94
C GLN A 66 14.99 17.46 11.36
N THR A 67 13.79 18.01 11.48
CA THR A 67 13.56 19.38 11.94
C THR A 67 14.08 19.57 13.37
N ASP A 68 14.82 20.67 13.58
CA ASP A 68 15.36 21.03 14.89
C ASP A 68 14.26 21.15 15.94
N VAL A 69 14.52 20.66 17.16
CA VAL A 69 13.56 20.70 18.27
C VAL A 69 13.11 22.11 18.63
N ARG A 70 13.92 23.13 18.35
CA ARG A 70 13.57 24.56 18.52
C ARG A 70 12.50 25.02 17.54
N ARG A 71 12.30 24.29 16.43
CA ARG A 71 11.32 24.53 15.37
C ARG A 71 10.16 23.53 15.43
N LEU A 72 9.76 23.12 16.64
CA LEU A 72 8.70 22.12 16.85
C LEU A 72 7.37 22.49 16.17
N ALA A 73 7.02 23.79 16.12
CA ALA A 73 5.82 24.24 15.43
C ALA A 73 5.86 23.89 13.94
N GLU A 74 7.01 24.06 13.29
CA GLU A 74 7.19 23.70 11.88
C GLU A 74 7.19 22.19 11.66
N ALA A 75 7.83 21.43 12.56
CA ALA A 75 7.79 19.97 12.52
C ALA A 75 6.34 19.45 12.60
N ARG A 76 5.48 20.09 13.39
CA ARG A 76 4.04 19.75 13.49
C ARG A 76 3.25 20.12 12.23
N VAL A 77 3.62 21.18 11.51
CA VAL A 77 3.03 21.49 10.20
C VAL A 77 3.39 20.38 9.20
N THR A 78 4.67 20.02 9.10
CA THR A 78 5.11 18.92 8.24
C THR A 78 4.47 17.57 8.64
N ALA A 79 4.25 17.35 9.93
CA ALA A 79 3.51 16.18 10.43
C ALA A 79 2.07 16.15 9.89
N ALA A 80 1.35 17.28 9.93
CA ALA A 80 0.00 17.38 9.40
C ALA A 80 -0.07 17.12 7.89
N GLU A 81 0.92 17.61 7.14
CA GLU A 81 1.04 17.31 5.71
C GLU A 81 1.34 15.84 5.42
N SER A 82 2.20 15.20 6.24
CA SER A 82 2.49 13.76 6.17
C SER A 82 1.22 12.94 6.43
N ILE A 83 0.41 13.34 7.42
CA ILE A 83 -0.89 12.72 7.74
C ILE A 83 -1.83 12.79 6.53
N ALA A 84 -1.99 13.97 5.93
CA ALA A 84 -2.86 14.15 4.77
C ALA A 84 -2.40 13.29 3.56
N ALA A 85 -1.10 13.10 3.39
CA ALA A 85 -0.56 12.21 2.36
C ALA A 85 -0.83 10.73 2.68
N TYR A 86 -0.70 10.29 3.93
CA TYR A 86 -1.10 8.93 4.33
C TYR A 86 -2.60 8.68 4.15
N ASP A 87 -3.46 9.65 4.49
CA ASP A 87 -4.91 9.52 4.29
C ASP A 87 -5.24 9.27 2.81
N ARG A 88 -4.65 10.06 1.89
CA ARG A 88 -4.79 9.84 0.44
C ARG A 88 -4.25 8.49 -0.01
N ALA A 89 -3.16 8.01 0.58
CA ALA A 89 -2.62 6.70 0.27
C ALA A 89 -3.57 5.57 0.72
N ALA A 90 -4.15 5.67 1.91
CA ALA A 90 -5.11 4.69 2.44
C ALA A 90 -6.39 4.65 1.59
N GLU A 91 -6.90 5.81 1.18
CA GLU A 91 -8.03 5.91 0.25
C GLU A 91 -7.75 5.20 -1.08
N LYS A 92 -6.54 5.35 -1.62
CA LYS A 92 -6.14 4.69 -2.86
C LYS A 92 -5.97 3.17 -2.71
N CYS A 93 -5.48 2.69 -1.56
CA CYS A 93 -5.51 1.25 -1.26
C CYS A 93 -6.94 0.70 -1.19
N LYS A 94 -7.86 1.43 -0.56
CA LYS A 94 -9.28 1.06 -0.51
C LYS A 94 -9.90 1.04 -1.90
N ALA A 95 -9.64 2.05 -2.74
CA ALA A 95 -10.11 2.09 -4.11
C ALA A 95 -9.58 0.91 -4.93
N ALA A 96 -8.30 0.55 -4.78
CA ALA A 96 -7.74 -0.63 -5.43
C ALA A 96 -8.44 -1.93 -4.99
N ALA A 97 -8.62 -2.11 -3.68
CA ALA A 97 -9.34 -3.27 -3.14
C ALA A 97 -10.78 -3.36 -3.67
N GLN A 98 -11.50 -2.23 -3.75
CA GLN A 98 -12.84 -2.19 -4.32
C GLN A 98 -12.86 -2.63 -5.78
N LYS A 99 -11.89 -2.20 -6.59
CA LYS A 99 -11.82 -2.58 -8.01
C LYS A 99 -11.53 -4.07 -8.21
N TYR A 100 -10.64 -4.65 -7.40
CA TYR A 100 -10.40 -6.09 -7.43
C TYR A 100 -11.61 -6.90 -6.94
N ASP A 101 -12.34 -6.40 -5.94
CA ASP A 101 -13.57 -7.02 -5.44
C ASP A 101 -14.72 -6.95 -6.46
N GLU A 102 -14.87 -5.82 -7.17
CA GLU A 102 -15.81 -5.70 -8.30
C GLU A 102 -15.46 -6.70 -9.40
N ALA A 103 -14.17 -6.80 -9.76
CA ALA A 103 -13.71 -7.74 -10.78
C ALA A 103 -13.92 -9.20 -10.39
N SER A 104 -13.71 -9.56 -9.11
CA SER A 104 -13.84 -10.95 -8.64
C SER A 104 -15.27 -11.50 -8.72
N ARG A 105 -16.27 -10.61 -8.75
CA ARG A 105 -17.69 -10.94 -8.82
C ARG A 105 -18.19 -11.21 -10.25
N LEU A 106 -17.40 -10.89 -11.27
CA LEU A 106 -17.75 -11.13 -12.67
C LEU A 106 -17.71 -12.63 -13.02
N GLN A 107 -18.32 -13.01 -14.14
CA GLN A 107 -18.30 -14.41 -14.62
C GLN A 107 -16.98 -14.74 -15.34
N ILE A 108 -15.89 -14.76 -14.56
CA ILE A 108 -14.53 -15.07 -15.00
C ILE A 108 -14.02 -16.36 -14.37
N ASN A 109 -12.84 -16.82 -14.81
CA ASN A 109 -12.19 -18.03 -14.31
C ASN A 109 -12.01 -18.02 -12.78
N ASP A 110 -12.26 -19.15 -12.12
CA ASP A 110 -12.19 -19.27 -10.66
C ASP A 110 -10.81 -18.98 -10.08
N LYS A 111 -9.72 -19.35 -10.79
CA LYS A 111 -8.37 -19.00 -10.36
C LYS A 111 -8.08 -17.52 -10.50
N PHE A 112 -8.69 -16.85 -11.50
CA PHE A 112 -8.61 -15.40 -11.59
C PHE A 112 -9.36 -14.73 -10.43
N LYS A 113 -10.56 -15.23 -10.08
CA LYS A 113 -11.29 -14.76 -8.88
C LYS A 113 -10.49 -14.95 -7.60
N GLU A 114 -9.87 -16.12 -7.42
CA GLU A 114 -9.02 -16.41 -6.26
C GLU A 114 -7.86 -15.43 -6.15
N TYR A 115 -7.19 -15.14 -7.27
CA TYR A 115 -6.15 -14.10 -7.35
C TYR A 115 -6.68 -12.72 -6.95
N LEU A 116 -7.80 -12.30 -7.52
CA LEU A 116 -8.39 -10.99 -7.22
C LEU A 116 -8.77 -10.88 -5.74
N MET A 117 -9.31 -11.93 -5.15
CA MET A 117 -9.63 -11.96 -3.71
C MET A 117 -8.37 -11.89 -2.83
N LEU A 118 -7.24 -12.46 -3.27
CA LEU A 118 -5.96 -12.25 -2.59
C LEU A 118 -5.51 -10.80 -2.70
N LYS A 119 -5.63 -10.17 -3.88
CA LYS A 119 -5.33 -8.73 -4.04
C LYS A 119 -6.24 -7.84 -3.18
N VAL A 120 -7.53 -8.16 -3.04
CA VAL A 120 -8.44 -7.47 -2.10
C VAL A 120 -7.90 -7.53 -0.68
N LYS A 121 -7.55 -8.75 -0.21
CA LYS A 121 -6.99 -8.94 1.14
C LYS A 121 -5.68 -8.18 1.34
N GLU A 122 -4.79 -8.26 0.36
CA GLU A 122 -3.51 -7.55 0.37
C GLU A 122 -3.71 -6.05 0.52
N TYR A 123 -4.54 -5.43 -0.33
CA TYR A 123 -4.68 -3.97 -0.32
C TYR A 123 -5.52 -3.44 0.84
N ASN A 124 -6.44 -4.24 1.38
CA ASN A 124 -7.04 -3.94 2.69
C ASN A 124 -5.97 -3.93 3.80
N LYS A 125 -5.07 -4.90 3.81
CA LYS A 125 -3.98 -4.99 4.79
C LYS A 125 -2.95 -3.86 4.61
N ARG A 126 -2.60 -3.50 3.37
CA ARG A 126 -1.75 -2.32 3.07
C ARG A 126 -2.43 -1.01 3.50
N GLY A 127 -3.75 -0.91 3.34
CA GLY A 127 -4.52 0.21 3.88
C GLY A 127 -4.40 0.32 5.41
N GLU A 128 -4.59 -0.79 6.13
CA GLU A 128 -4.40 -0.84 7.60
C GLU A 128 -2.96 -0.46 8.01
N MET A 129 -1.97 -0.93 7.26
CA MET A 129 -0.56 -0.58 7.48
C MET A 129 -0.34 0.93 7.34
N ILE A 130 -0.88 1.55 6.28
CA ILE A 130 -0.76 3.00 6.02
C ILE A 130 -1.45 3.81 7.12
N GLU A 131 -2.65 3.41 7.52
CA GLU A 131 -3.39 4.04 8.64
C GLU A 131 -2.60 3.95 9.95
N THR A 132 -1.91 2.83 10.18
CA THR A 132 -1.03 2.69 11.36
C THR A 132 0.22 3.56 11.25
N ALA A 133 0.83 3.66 10.05
CA ALA A 133 2.02 4.48 9.81
C ALA A 133 1.74 5.98 10.03
N LYS A 134 0.54 6.44 9.70
CA LYS A 134 0.02 7.78 10.01
C LYS A 134 0.07 8.12 11.51
N GLY A 135 0.01 7.10 12.37
CA GLY A 135 0.11 7.28 13.82
C GLY A 135 1.42 7.93 14.28
N THR A 136 2.52 7.77 13.53
CA THR A 136 3.82 8.36 13.91
C THR A 136 3.83 9.89 13.79
N PRO A 137 3.47 10.53 12.66
CA PRO A 137 3.31 11.98 12.63
C PRO A 137 2.19 12.49 13.55
N GLN A 138 1.09 11.75 13.72
CA GLN A 138 0.04 12.10 14.70
C GLN A 138 0.60 12.15 16.13
N ALA A 139 1.46 11.20 16.50
CA ALA A 139 2.09 11.18 17.80
C ALA A 139 2.93 12.44 18.06
N LEU A 140 3.54 13.06 17.05
CA LEU A 140 4.29 14.32 17.24
C LEU A 140 3.37 15.50 17.55
N ILE A 141 2.20 15.54 16.91
CA ILE A 141 1.20 16.58 17.14
C ILE A 141 0.61 16.43 18.55
N GLU A 142 0.24 15.22 18.93
CA GLU A 142 -0.47 14.93 20.19
C GLU A 142 0.42 14.83 21.42
N SER A 143 1.72 14.59 21.23
CA SER A 143 2.65 14.44 22.36
C SER A 143 3.00 15.78 22.99
N THR A 144 2.93 15.80 24.33
CA THR A 144 3.34 16.94 25.15
C THR A 144 4.82 16.90 25.50
N ASN A 145 5.48 15.75 25.35
CA ASN A 145 6.91 15.59 25.60
C ASN A 145 7.55 14.52 24.70
N ARG A 146 8.88 14.49 24.69
CA ARG A 146 9.67 13.58 23.84
C ARG A 146 9.44 12.10 24.18
N SER A 147 9.25 11.77 25.46
CA SER A 147 9.08 10.38 25.89
C SER A 147 7.78 9.79 25.35
N SER A 148 6.66 10.52 25.49
CA SER A 148 5.37 10.08 24.96
C SER A 148 5.40 9.91 23.44
N PHE A 149 6.10 10.80 22.74
CA PHE A 149 6.30 10.69 21.30
C PHE A 149 7.04 9.41 20.93
N ILE A 150 8.20 9.15 21.55
CA ILE A 150 9.03 7.98 21.25
C ILE A 150 8.26 6.68 21.51
N ILE A 151 7.54 6.58 22.63
CA ILE A 151 6.76 5.39 22.97
C ILE A 151 5.71 5.10 21.89
N ARG A 152 4.94 6.11 21.49
CA ARG A 152 3.89 5.98 20.46
C ARG A 152 4.49 5.66 19.10
N ALA A 153 5.54 6.37 18.68
CA ALA A 153 6.20 6.15 17.40
C ALA A 153 6.77 4.72 17.30
N ASN A 154 7.42 4.22 18.35
CA ASN A 154 7.95 2.85 18.37
C ASN A 154 6.84 1.80 18.31
N SER A 155 5.75 2.00 19.06
CA SER A 155 4.58 1.12 19.01
C SER A 155 3.97 1.06 17.61
N ASN A 156 3.82 2.22 16.95
CA ASN A 156 3.29 2.29 15.60
C ASN A 156 4.22 1.61 14.60
N ASN A 157 5.53 1.87 14.66
CA ASN A 157 6.50 1.24 13.76
C ASN A 157 6.51 -0.29 13.89
N SER A 158 6.47 -0.82 15.12
CA SER A 158 6.39 -2.27 15.34
C SER A 158 5.13 -2.88 14.72
N LYS A 159 4.01 -2.18 14.79
CA LYS A 159 2.75 -2.66 14.19
C LYS A 159 2.75 -2.52 12.67
N VAL A 160 3.34 -1.45 12.14
CA VAL A 160 3.58 -1.29 10.69
C VAL A 160 4.41 -2.45 10.15
N ASP A 161 5.51 -2.82 10.82
CA ASP A 161 6.36 -3.94 10.39
C ASP A 161 5.62 -5.27 10.37
N GLN A 162 4.72 -5.51 11.33
CA GLN A 162 3.87 -6.69 11.35
C GLN A 162 2.88 -6.68 10.16
N LEU A 163 2.14 -5.58 9.98
CA LEU A 163 1.14 -5.45 8.92
C LEU A 163 1.77 -5.50 7.52
N TYR A 164 3.00 -4.98 7.38
CA TYR A 164 3.79 -5.08 6.17
C TYR A 164 4.04 -6.55 5.81
N LYS A 165 4.55 -7.35 6.76
CA LYS A 165 4.80 -8.79 6.54
C LYS A 165 3.51 -9.53 6.17
N GLU A 166 2.42 -9.27 6.88
CA GLU A 166 1.12 -9.86 6.57
C GLU A 166 0.65 -9.52 5.13
N ALA A 167 0.80 -8.27 4.69
CA ALA A 167 0.49 -7.86 3.33
C ALA A 167 1.41 -8.52 2.28
N GLU A 168 2.72 -8.59 2.55
CA GLU A 168 3.70 -9.22 1.64
C GLU A 168 3.46 -10.74 1.52
N ASP A 169 3.10 -11.41 2.60
CA ASP A 169 2.77 -12.84 2.58
C ASP A 169 1.53 -13.11 1.70
N ILE A 170 0.50 -12.25 1.79
CA ILE A 170 -0.68 -12.35 0.93
C ILE A 170 -0.33 -12.04 -0.53
N GLY A 171 0.47 -10.99 -0.78
CA GLY A 171 0.94 -10.64 -2.11
C GLY A 171 1.75 -11.77 -2.75
N SER A 172 2.63 -12.41 -1.98
CA SER A 172 3.41 -13.57 -2.43
C SER A 172 2.53 -14.77 -2.78
N GLN A 173 1.42 -14.98 -2.06
CA GLN A 173 0.43 -16.01 -2.41
C GLN A 173 -0.26 -15.69 -3.74
N ALA A 174 -0.63 -14.42 -3.98
CA ALA A 174 -1.23 -13.99 -5.25
C ALA A 174 -0.27 -14.18 -6.42
N ASP A 175 0.99 -13.76 -6.25
CA ASP A 175 2.04 -13.90 -7.26
C ASP A 175 2.33 -15.36 -7.58
N LYS A 176 2.37 -16.22 -6.55
CA LYS A 176 2.53 -17.66 -6.73
C LYS A 176 1.36 -18.25 -7.52
N LEU A 177 0.13 -17.90 -7.15
CA LEU A 177 -1.06 -18.36 -7.87
C LEU A 177 -1.03 -17.97 -9.35
N GLN A 178 -0.61 -16.74 -9.66
CA GLN A 178 -0.45 -16.27 -11.03
C GLN A 178 0.63 -17.08 -11.78
N LYS A 179 1.81 -17.28 -11.16
CA LYS A 179 2.92 -18.04 -11.74
C LYS A 179 2.57 -19.51 -11.99
N ASP A 180 1.81 -20.13 -11.10
CA ASP A 180 1.40 -21.53 -11.19
C ASP A 180 0.29 -21.75 -12.23
N ASN A 181 -0.41 -20.69 -12.66
CA ASN A 181 -1.56 -20.76 -13.57
C ASN A 181 -1.42 -19.82 -14.78
N PRO A 182 -0.30 -19.85 -15.53
CA PRO A 182 0.00 -18.81 -16.52
C PRO A 182 -1.06 -18.71 -17.63
N ASN A 183 -1.72 -19.81 -18.01
CA ASN A 183 -2.75 -19.81 -19.06
C ASN A 183 -4.05 -19.08 -18.67
N ILE A 184 -4.25 -18.78 -17.39
CA ILE A 184 -5.42 -18.03 -16.90
C ILE A 184 -5.15 -16.52 -16.91
N PHE A 185 -3.90 -16.13 -16.67
CA PHE A 185 -3.46 -14.74 -16.56
C PHE A 185 -2.69 -14.27 -17.80
N LYS A 186 -2.54 -15.14 -18.79
CA LYS A 186 -1.95 -14.80 -20.09
C LYS A 186 -2.89 -13.84 -20.81
N SER A 187 -2.48 -12.58 -20.75
CA SER A 187 -2.28 -11.66 -21.88
C SER A 187 -3.09 -11.99 -23.14
#